data_AF-A0A379Z154-F1
#
_entry.id   AF-A0A379Z154-F1
#
_cell.length_a   1.000
_cell.length_b   1.000
_cell.length_c   1.000
_cell.angle_alpha   90.00
_cell.angle_beta   90.00
_cell.angle_gamma   90.00
#
_symmetry.space_group_name_H-M   'P 1'
#
loop_
_entity.id
_entity.type
_entity.pdbx_description
1 polymer ?
#
loop_
_entity_poly.entity_id
_entity_poly.type
_entity_poly.pdbx_seq_one_letter_code
_entity_poly.pdbx_strand_id
1 'polypeptide(L)'
;MQVFCPACGFANLFWGKCTENGDIIEHYGRRCQGWLEDDDCHREQCDYRFRFKSCPHCGAENDIAARRCHQCQEVLVDPDDMLKAALKLKDALVLRCGGMELQSGRDDKGEWLKATYYDEDGTSTSERFRLQTPAQRKAFEMLFLRPHQRAPGVPFAWHTAADVLAQQQALRHPDFVVARKRGQFWQVREKVFDYQGRFRRANQLT
;
A
#
# COMPACT_ATOMS: atom_id res chain seq x y z
N MET A 1 5.21 20.20 3.04
CA MET A 1 5.94 19.52 4.13
C MET A 1 7.20 18.88 3.59
N GLN A 2 8.22 18.73 4.45
CA GLN A 2 9.52 18.17 4.09
C GLN A 2 9.53 16.66 4.36
N VAL A 3 9.95 15.85 3.38
CA VAL A 3 10.09 14.39 3.52
C VAL A 3 11.44 13.96 2.98
N PHE A 4 12.31 13.41 3.83
CA PHE A 4 13.62 12.94 3.41
C PHE A 4 13.51 11.65 2.61
N CYS A 5 14.25 11.57 1.50
CA CYS A 5 14.37 10.36 0.72
C CYS A 5 15.20 9.31 1.48
N PRO A 6 14.68 8.10 1.75
CA PRO A 6 15.46 7.04 2.39
C PRO A 6 16.64 6.52 1.57
N ALA A 7 16.66 6.74 0.25
CA ALA A 7 17.75 6.32 -0.62
C ALA A 7 18.88 7.36 -0.71
N CYS A 8 18.55 8.60 -1.09
CA CYS A 8 19.55 9.64 -1.37
C CYS A 8 19.62 10.77 -0.33
N GLY A 9 18.78 10.73 0.72
CA GLY A 9 18.75 11.76 1.76
C GLY A 9 18.17 13.12 1.32
N PHE A 10 17.76 13.27 0.06
CA PHE A 10 17.21 14.53 -0.44
C PHE A 10 15.93 14.93 0.32
N ALA A 11 15.85 16.21 0.70
CA ALA A 11 14.70 16.78 1.39
C ALA A 11 13.59 17.18 0.40
N ASN A 12 12.65 16.27 0.15
CA ASN A 12 11.53 16.51 -0.77
C ASN A 12 10.49 17.46 -0.18
N LEU A 13 9.85 18.25 -1.04
CA LEU A 13 8.71 19.08 -0.66
C LEU A 13 7.43 18.50 -1.25
N PHE A 14 6.59 17.92 -0.39
CA PHE A 14 5.32 17.32 -0.78
C PHE A 14 4.12 17.99 -0.13
N TRP A 15 2.96 17.87 -0.80
CA TRP A 15 1.65 18.13 -0.20
C TRP A 15 1.30 17.03 0.81
N GLY A 16 0.65 17.40 1.91
CA GLY A 16 0.32 16.48 2.98
C GLY A 16 -0.36 17.15 4.17
N LYS A 17 -0.59 16.37 5.24
CA LYS A 17 -1.16 16.81 6.52
C LYS A 17 -0.12 16.60 7.62
N CYS A 18 0.05 17.57 8.50
CA CYS A 18 0.91 17.47 9.68
C CYS A 18 0.11 17.75 10.95
N THR A 19 0.64 17.31 12.09
CA THR A 19 0.16 17.73 13.41
C THR A 19 0.49 19.21 13.63
N GLU A 20 -0.09 19.81 14.67
CA GLU A 20 0.25 21.17 15.10
C GLU A 20 1.74 21.33 15.45
N ASN A 21 2.37 20.24 15.90
CA ASN A 21 3.80 20.20 16.24
C ASN A 21 4.72 19.98 15.02
N GLY A 22 4.15 19.81 13.82
CA GLY A 22 4.91 19.61 12.58
C GLY A 22 5.20 18.16 12.20
N ASP A 23 4.73 17.17 12.97
CA ASP A 23 4.90 15.76 12.63
C ASP A 23 4.04 15.37 11.42
N ILE A 24 4.59 14.57 10.53
CA ILE A 24 3.91 14.18 9.29
C ILE A 24 2.82 13.14 9.60
N ILE A 25 1.57 13.48 9.33
CA ILE A 25 0.43 12.55 9.42
C ILE A 25 0.29 11.77 8.10
N GLU A 26 0.35 12.47 6.97
CA GLU A 26 0.16 11.90 5.64
C GLU A 26 0.83 12.78 4.58
N HIS A 27 1.38 12.17 3.52
CA HIS A 27 1.83 12.91 2.34
C HIS A 27 1.48 12.20 1.04
N TYR A 28 1.46 12.99 -0.03
CA TYR A 28 1.04 12.56 -1.37
C TYR A 28 2.18 12.52 -2.39
N GLY A 29 3.43 12.69 -1.94
CA GLY A 29 4.62 12.47 -2.74
C GLY A 29 4.72 11.03 -3.27
N ARG A 30 5.11 10.88 -4.54
CA ARG A 30 5.20 9.58 -5.23
C ARG A 30 6.63 9.14 -5.52
N ARG A 31 7.49 10.07 -5.95
CA ARG A 31 8.90 9.83 -6.30
C ARG A 31 9.78 10.93 -5.72
N CYS A 32 11.01 10.59 -5.38
CA CYS A 32 12.03 11.56 -5.00
C CYS A 32 12.29 12.61 -6.10
N GLN A 33 12.47 13.86 -5.72
CA GLN A 33 12.79 15.02 -6.56
C GLN A 33 14.30 15.33 -6.57
N GLY A 34 15.09 14.56 -5.82
CA GLY A 34 16.53 14.71 -5.75
C GLY A 34 17.23 14.25 -7.02
N TRP A 35 18.31 14.94 -7.36
CA TRP A 35 19.20 14.63 -8.47
C TRP A 35 20.54 14.16 -7.92
N LEU A 36 21.08 13.12 -8.54
CA LEU A 36 22.42 12.60 -8.31
C LEU A 36 23.27 13.05 -9.51
N GLU A 37 24.51 13.44 -9.24
CA GLU A 37 25.48 13.85 -10.24
C GLU A 37 26.69 12.95 -10.08
N ASP A 38 27.11 12.28 -11.15
CA ASP A 38 28.32 11.45 -11.15
C ASP A 38 29.57 12.27 -11.53
N ASP A 39 30.74 11.64 -11.40
CA ASP A 39 32.03 12.27 -11.71
C ASP A 39 32.16 12.69 -13.19
N ASP A 40 31.34 12.10 -14.08
CA ASP A 40 31.27 12.39 -15.51
C ASP A 40 30.24 13.49 -15.86
N CYS A 41 29.72 14.21 -14.86
CA CYS A 41 28.67 15.25 -15.00
C CYS A 41 27.33 14.72 -15.54
N HIS A 42 27.06 13.41 -15.48
CA HIS A 42 25.74 12.89 -15.76
C HIS A 42 24.83 13.17 -14.58
N ARG A 43 23.67 13.77 -14.88
CA ARG A 43 22.61 14.01 -13.90
C ARG A 43 21.49 13.00 -14.06
N GLU A 44 21.28 12.21 -13.02
CA GLU A 44 20.15 11.30 -12.93
C GLU A 44 19.23 11.65 -11.76
N GLN A 45 17.92 11.57 -11.99
CA GLN A 45 16.96 11.74 -10.91
C GLN A 45 16.89 10.47 -10.08
N CYS A 46 16.98 10.59 -8.75
CA CYS A 46 16.79 9.49 -7.82
C CYS A 46 15.55 8.65 -8.18
N ASP A 47 15.72 7.34 -8.20
CA ASP A 47 14.72 6.37 -8.61
C ASP A 47 13.77 5.94 -7.48
N TYR A 48 14.06 6.35 -6.24
CA TYR A 48 13.26 6.01 -5.07
C TYR A 48 11.81 6.47 -5.21
N ARG A 49 10.89 5.51 -5.07
CA ARG A 49 9.44 5.74 -5.11
C ARG A 49 8.82 5.54 -3.74
N PHE A 50 8.19 6.59 -3.25
CA PHE A 50 7.35 6.58 -2.05
C PHE A 50 6.06 5.79 -2.28
N ARG A 51 5.49 5.86 -3.50
CA ARG A 51 4.34 5.06 -3.91
C ARG A 51 4.56 4.54 -5.33
N PHE A 52 4.38 3.24 -5.52
CA PHE A 52 4.58 2.59 -6.80
C PHE A 52 3.64 1.41 -7.00
N LYS A 53 3.55 0.95 -8.24
CA LYS A 53 3.02 -0.38 -8.58
C LYS A 53 4.11 -1.21 -9.22
N SER A 54 4.23 -2.46 -8.81
CA SER A 54 5.21 -3.40 -9.36
C SER A 54 4.74 -3.94 -10.71
N CYS A 55 5.65 -4.06 -11.65
CA CYS A 55 5.37 -4.72 -12.92
C CYS A 55 5.19 -6.23 -12.69
N PRO A 56 4.09 -6.86 -13.15
CA PRO A 56 3.91 -8.30 -13.00
C PRO A 56 4.88 -9.13 -13.88
N HIS A 57 5.50 -8.51 -14.88
CA HIS A 57 6.42 -9.19 -15.82
C HIS A 57 7.88 -9.15 -15.37
N CYS A 58 8.36 -7.99 -14.92
CA CYS A 58 9.78 -7.80 -14.54
C CYS A 58 10.00 -7.35 -13.09
N GLY A 59 8.94 -7.11 -12.31
CA GLY A 59 9.04 -6.68 -10.92
C GLY A 59 9.37 -5.20 -10.70
N ALA A 60 9.72 -4.46 -11.77
CA ALA A 60 10.12 -3.05 -11.68
C ALA A 60 9.07 -2.16 -11.00
N GLU A 61 9.52 -1.20 -10.19
CA GLU A 61 8.65 -0.23 -9.51
C GLU A 61 8.26 0.91 -10.47
N ASN A 62 6.98 1.05 -10.76
CA ASN A 62 6.47 2.06 -11.69
C ASN A 62 5.64 3.11 -10.96
N ASP A 63 5.55 4.32 -11.52
CA ASP A 63 4.57 5.29 -11.03
C ASP A 63 3.17 4.66 -11.02
N ILE A 64 2.37 4.94 -10.00
CA ILE A 64 1.02 4.39 -9.86
C ILE A 64 0.13 4.72 -11.07
N ALA A 65 0.38 5.84 -11.76
CA ALA A 65 -0.32 6.25 -12.97
C ALA A 65 0.31 5.73 -14.29
N ALA A 66 1.46 5.04 -14.23
CA ALA A 66 2.13 4.53 -15.43
C ALA A 66 1.26 3.47 -16.14
N ARG A 67 1.07 3.59 -17.46
CA ARG A 67 0.34 2.59 -18.26
C ARG A 67 1.24 1.49 -18.82
N ARG A 68 2.54 1.75 -18.90
CA ARG A 68 3.57 0.80 -19.38
C ARG A 68 4.71 0.77 -18.40
N CYS A 69 5.36 -0.38 -18.31
CA CYS A 69 6.54 -0.52 -17.48
C CYS A 69 7.69 0.31 -18.07
N HIS A 70 8.32 1.15 -17.26
CA HIS A 70 9.48 1.93 -17.70
C HIS A 70 10.68 1.05 -18.10
N GLN A 71 10.76 -0.18 -17.58
CA GLN A 71 11.86 -1.11 -17.86
C GLN A 71 11.55 -2.05 -19.03
N CYS A 72 10.50 -2.88 -18.94
CA CYS A 72 10.19 -3.87 -19.98
C CYS A 72 9.17 -3.42 -21.04
N GLN A 73 8.60 -2.22 -20.92
CA GLN A 73 7.61 -1.64 -21.85
C GLN A 73 6.26 -2.38 -21.98
N GLU A 74 6.10 -3.51 -21.27
CA GLU A 74 4.84 -4.22 -21.15
C GLU A 74 3.74 -3.36 -20.56
N VAL A 75 2.51 -3.61 -21.01
CA VAL A 75 1.32 -2.89 -20.51
C VAL A 75 1.10 -3.28 -19.05
N LEU A 76 1.07 -2.28 -18.18
CA LEU A 76 0.72 -2.50 -16.79
C LEU A 76 -0.79 -2.63 -16.69
N VAL A 77 -1.24 -3.67 -15.98
CA VAL A 77 -2.66 -3.93 -15.78
C VAL A 77 -3.31 -2.70 -15.12
N ASP A 78 -4.32 -2.16 -15.78
CA ASP A 78 -5.11 -1.07 -15.23
C ASP A 78 -5.99 -1.61 -14.09
N PRO A 79 -6.10 -0.89 -12.95
CA PRO A 79 -6.97 -1.31 -11.86
C PRO A 79 -8.42 -1.58 -12.30
N ASP A 80 -8.97 -0.84 -13.28
CA ASP A 80 -10.31 -1.10 -13.81
C ASP A 80 -10.41 -2.46 -14.48
N ASP A 81 -9.41 -2.81 -15.30
CA ASP A 81 -9.41 -4.08 -16.03
C ASP A 81 -9.22 -5.25 -15.08
N MET A 82 -8.37 -5.08 -14.06
CA MET A 82 -8.22 -6.04 -12.97
C MET A 82 -9.53 -6.24 -12.20
N LEU A 83 -10.21 -5.15 -11.80
CA LEU A 83 -11.48 -5.21 -11.08
C LEU A 83 -12.58 -5.85 -11.94
N LYS A 84 -12.67 -5.49 -13.23
CA LYS A 84 -13.60 -6.12 -14.18
C LYS A 84 -13.33 -7.60 -14.36
N ALA A 85 -12.06 -8.00 -14.48
CA ALA A 85 -11.69 -9.39 -14.62
C ALA A 85 -12.08 -10.18 -13.35
N ALA A 86 -11.83 -9.61 -12.17
CA ALA A 86 -12.23 -10.20 -10.90
C ALA A 86 -13.76 -10.35 -10.78
N LEU A 87 -14.54 -9.34 -11.16
CA LEU A 87 -16.01 -9.38 -11.14
C LEU A 87 -16.62 -10.47 -12.05
N LYS A 88 -15.91 -10.93 -13.08
CA LYS A 88 -16.37 -12.02 -13.96
C LYS A 88 -16.16 -13.41 -13.35
N LEU A 89 -15.33 -13.52 -12.31
CA LEU A 89 -14.99 -14.80 -11.68
C LEU A 89 -16.00 -15.13 -10.59
N LYS A 90 -16.60 -16.33 -10.67
CA LYS A 90 -17.57 -16.80 -9.66
C LYS A 90 -16.95 -17.08 -8.29
N ASP A 91 -15.64 -17.30 -8.23
CA ASP A 91 -14.87 -17.60 -7.03
C ASP A 91 -14.04 -16.41 -6.54
N ALA A 92 -14.32 -15.20 -7.04
CA ALA A 92 -13.71 -13.96 -6.59
C ALA A 92 -14.70 -13.11 -5.79
N LEU A 93 -14.18 -12.45 -4.77
CA LEU A 93 -14.85 -11.41 -4.01
C LEU A 93 -14.14 -10.11 -4.31
N VAL A 94 -14.88 -9.12 -4.82
CA VAL A 94 -14.40 -7.75 -5.00
C VAL A 94 -15.10 -6.90 -3.95
N LEU A 95 -14.37 -6.55 -2.91
CA LEU A 95 -14.84 -5.77 -1.77
C LEU A 95 -14.45 -4.31 -1.99
N ARG A 96 -15.43 -3.41 -2.02
CA ARG A 96 -15.20 -1.96 -2.02
C ARG A 96 -14.98 -1.52 -0.58
N CYS A 97 -13.74 -1.26 -0.22
CA CYS A 97 -13.35 -1.16 1.17
C CYS A 97 -13.68 0.23 1.73
N GLY A 98 -14.63 0.26 2.66
CA GLY A 98 -15.03 1.46 3.41
C GLY A 98 -14.32 1.58 4.76
N GLY A 99 -13.67 0.52 5.22
CA GLY A 99 -12.97 0.51 6.50
C GLY A 99 -12.05 -0.69 6.70
N MET A 100 -11.09 -0.51 7.62
CA MET A 100 -10.16 -1.54 8.06
C MET A 100 -10.09 -1.55 9.59
N GLU A 101 -10.23 -2.73 10.16
CA GLU A 101 -10.03 -2.99 11.58
C GLU A 101 -8.83 -3.91 11.76
N LEU A 102 -8.00 -3.60 12.76
CA LEU A 102 -6.85 -4.41 13.13
C LEU A 102 -7.13 -5.12 14.45
N GLN A 103 -6.67 -6.36 14.54
CA GLN A 103 -6.71 -7.16 15.75
C GLN A 103 -5.36 -7.84 15.93
N SER A 104 -4.87 -7.91 17.16
CA SER A 104 -3.64 -8.64 17.48
C SER A 104 -3.92 -9.76 18.44
N GLY A 105 -3.03 -10.75 18.44
CA GLY A 105 -3.00 -11.74 19.51
C GLY A 105 -1.74 -12.58 19.46
N ARG A 106 -1.74 -13.62 20.30
CA ARG A 106 -0.66 -14.59 20.38
C ARG A 106 -1.26 -15.98 20.53
N ASP A 107 -0.65 -16.95 19.87
CA ASP A 107 -0.94 -18.37 20.08
C ASP A 107 0.38 -19.16 20.10
N ASP A 108 0.31 -20.49 20.11
CA ASP A 108 1.47 -21.39 20.16
C ASP A 108 2.49 -21.15 19.02
N LYS A 109 2.04 -20.56 17.91
CA LYS A 109 2.88 -20.23 16.75
C LYS A 109 3.42 -18.79 16.80
N GLY A 110 3.27 -18.12 17.95
CA GLY A 110 3.77 -16.79 18.21
C GLY A 110 2.76 -15.67 17.93
N GLU A 111 3.28 -14.45 17.91
CA GLU A 111 2.51 -13.23 17.72
C GLU A 111 1.91 -13.12 16.31
N TRP A 112 0.73 -12.53 16.22
CA TRP A 112 0.04 -12.29 14.96
C TRP A 112 -0.77 -11.00 14.96
N LEU A 113 -0.95 -10.45 13.77
CA LEU A 113 -1.86 -9.34 13.46
C LEU A 113 -2.84 -9.80 12.39
N LYS A 114 -4.11 -9.49 12.57
CA LYS A 114 -5.18 -9.72 11.60
C LYS A 114 -5.72 -8.37 11.15
N ALA A 115 -5.80 -8.18 9.84
CA ALA A 115 -6.49 -7.04 9.24
C ALA A 115 -7.81 -7.54 8.65
N THR A 116 -8.92 -6.91 9.03
CA THR A 116 -10.24 -7.17 8.49
C THR A 116 -10.70 -5.94 7.72
N TYR A 117 -11.14 -6.16 6.48
CA TYR A 117 -11.64 -5.13 5.58
C TYR A 117 -13.14 -5.30 5.42
N TYR A 118 -13.87 -4.18 5.45
CA TYR A 118 -15.32 -4.15 5.37
C TYR A 118 -15.77 -3.27 4.21
N ASP A 119 -16.84 -3.66 3.52
CA ASP A 119 -17.57 -2.76 2.62
C ASP A 119 -18.74 -2.05 3.33
N GLU A 120 -19.38 -1.14 2.59
CA GLU A 120 -20.56 -0.38 3.03
C GLU A 120 -21.78 -1.29 3.30
N ASP A 121 -21.81 -2.50 2.72
CA ASP A 121 -22.90 -3.46 2.81
C ASP A 121 -22.68 -4.51 3.92
N GLY A 122 -21.60 -4.41 4.69
CA GLY A 122 -21.26 -5.31 5.80
C GLY A 122 -20.56 -6.60 5.40
N THR A 123 -20.22 -6.79 4.12
CA THR A 123 -19.35 -7.90 3.68
C THR A 123 -17.94 -7.65 4.19
N SER A 124 -17.28 -8.72 4.64
CA SER A 124 -15.91 -8.63 5.13
C SER A 124 -14.99 -9.70 4.59
N THR A 125 -13.71 -9.35 4.51
CA THR A 125 -12.63 -10.31 4.28
C THR A 125 -11.46 -9.97 5.18
N SER A 126 -10.60 -10.94 5.47
CA SER A 126 -9.47 -10.71 6.38
C SER A 126 -8.23 -11.42 5.91
N GLU A 127 -7.09 -10.84 6.26
CA GLU A 127 -5.78 -11.47 6.14
C GLU A 127 -5.08 -11.46 7.49
N ARG A 128 -4.19 -12.43 7.71
CA ARG A 128 -3.47 -12.60 8.97
C ARG A 128 -1.98 -12.74 8.71
N PHE A 129 -1.20 -11.95 9.43
CA PHE A 129 0.25 -11.96 9.39
C PHE A 129 0.81 -12.50 10.70
N ARG A 130 1.80 -13.36 10.59
CA ARG A 130 2.63 -13.77 11.73
C ARG A 130 3.76 -12.77 11.88
N LEU A 131 4.19 -12.51 13.11
CA LEU A 131 5.23 -11.51 13.42
C LEU A 131 6.37 -12.10 14.28
N GLN A 132 6.48 -13.44 14.32
CA GLN A 132 7.42 -14.13 15.21
C GLN A 132 8.84 -14.15 14.65
N THR A 133 9.00 -14.50 13.36
CA THR A 133 10.34 -14.65 12.75
C THR A 133 10.75 -13.41 11.94
N PRO A 134 12.06 -13.15 11.73
CA PRO A 134 12.51 -12.03 10.92
C PRO A 134 11.94 -12.05 9.49
N ALA A 135 11.84 -13.22 8.87
CA ALA A 135 11.25 -13.37 7.53
C ALA A 135 9.75 -13.00 7.52
N GLN A 136 9.02 -13.40 8.56
CA GLN A 136 7.61 -13.05 8.73
C GLN A 136 7.41 -11.54 8.92
N ARG A 137 8.26 -10.90 9.75
CA ARG A 137 8.25 -9.44 9.95
C ARG A 137 8.55 -8.69 8.66
N LYS A 138 9.55 -9.12 7.90
CA LYS A 138 9.87 -8.54 6.58
C LYS A 138 8.71 -8.70 5.59
N ALA A 139 8.07 -9.86 5.56
CA ALA A 139 6.89 -10.07 4.72
C ALA A 139 5.72 -9.16 5.12
N PHE A 140 5.48 -8.99 6.42
CA PHE A 140 4.48 -8.06 6.93
C PHE A 140 4.79 -6.60 6.55
N GLU A 141 6.05 -6.17 6.69
CA GLU A 141 6.48 -4.83 6.27
C GLU A 141 6.22 -4.59 4.78
N MET A 142 6.61 -5.55 3.93
CA MET A 142 6.49 -5.41 2.48
C MET A 142 5.03 -5.50 1.99
N LEU A 143 4.24 -6.43 2.53
CA LEU A 143 2.91 -6.76 2.02
C LEU A 143 1.78 -5.99 2.72
N PHE A 144 2.02 -5.52 3.94
CA PHE A 144 1.04 -4.81 4.73
C PHE A 144 1.48 -3.38 5.05
N LEU A 145 2.55 -3.17 5.81
CA LEU A 145 2.88 -1.81 6.29
C LEU A 145 3.16 -0.83 5.15
N ARG A 146 4.05 -1.16 4.22
CA ARG A 146 4.43 -0.25 3.13
C ARG A 146 3.22 0.22 2.30
N PRO A 147 2.29 -0.65 1.83
CA PRO A 147 1.09 -0.19 1.14
C PRO A 147 0.11 0.62 2.02
N HIS A 148 -0.02 0.26 3.30
CA HIS A 148 -1.00 0.86 4.21
C HIS A 148 -0.48 2.14 4.87
N GLN A 149 0.81 2.46 4.82
CA GLN A 149 1.31 3.66 5.48
C GLN A 149 0.83 4.94 4.77
N ARG A 150 0.28 5.87 5.55
CA ARG A 150 -0.12 7.21 5.07
C ARG A 150 1.09 8.07 4.71
N ALA A 151 2.19 7.92 5.43
CA ALA A 151 3.43 8.65 5.22
C ALA A 151 4.58 7.70 4.81
N PRO A 152 4.59 7.16 3.58
CA PRO A 152 5.64 6.25 3.14
C PRO A 152 7.03 6.90 3.21
N GLY A 153 8.06 6.14 3.59
CA GLY A 153 9.42 6.66 3.73
C GLY A 153 9.69 7.38 5.06
N VAL A 154 8.66 7.72 5.83
CA VAL A 154 8.81 8.07 7.25
C VAL A 154 8.95 6.78 8.06
N PRO A 155 9.90 6.67 9.00
CA PRO A 155 10.03 5.47 9.83
C PRO A 155 8.73 5.16 10.58
N PHE A 156 8.25 3.92 10.49
CA PHE A 156 7.16 3.39 11.30
C PHE A 156 7.78 2.47 12.35
N ALA A 157 7.95 2.98 13.58
CA ALA A 157 8.58 2.22 14.65
C ALA A 157 7.58 1.24 15.29
N TRP A 158 7.90 -0.05 15.27
CA TRP A 158 7.08 -1.09 15.89
C TRP A 158 7.95 -2.28 16.31
N HIS A 159 7.63 -2.88 17.45
CA HIS A 159 8.27 -4.11 17.93
C HIS A 159 7.27 -5.26 18.08
N THR A 160 6.01 -4.93 18.34
CA THR A 160 4.90 -5.86 18.58
C THR A 160 3.70 -5.53 17.71
N ALA A 161 2.74 -6.46 17.62
CA ALA A 161 1.46 -6.23 16.96
C ALA A 161 0.66 -5.11 17.63
N ALA A 162 0.82 -4.96 18.96
CA ALA A 162 0.16 -3.91 19.73
C ALA A 162 0.66 -2.51 19.36
N ASP A 163 1.95 -2.36 19.05
CA ASP A 163 2.50 -1.07 18.60
C ASP A 163 1.89 -0.63 17.26
N VAL A 164 1.64 -1.60 16.37
CA VAL A 164 0.96 -1.34 15.09
C VAL A 164 -0.48 -0.92 15.31
N LEU A 165 -1.20 -1.58 16.22
CA LEU A 165 -2.58 -1.22 16.60
C LEU A 165 -2.67 0.19 17.17
N ALA A 166 -1.77 0.54 18.10
CA ALA A 166 -1.72 1.87 18.70
C ALA A 166 -1.52 2.97 17.65
N GLN A 167 -0.88 2.64 16.54
CA GLN A 167 -0.59 3.54 15.42
C GLN A 167 -1.53 3.32 14.21
N GLN A 168 -2.70 2.69 14.38
CA GLN A 168 -3.63 2.42 13.28
C GLN A 168 -4.05 3.67 12.49
N GLN A 169 -4.07 4.85 13.13
CA GLN A 169 -4.39 6.12 12.47
C GLN A 169 -3.35 6.54 11.42
N ALA A 170 -2.09 6.10 11.55
CA ALA A 170 -1.05 6.31 10.55
C ALA A 170 -1.16 5.35 9.35
N LEU A 171 -2.12 4.42 9.41
CA LEU A 171 -2.43 3.48 8.35
C LEU A 171 -3.71 3.90 7.60
N ARG A 172 -3.79 3.52 6.32
CA ARG A 172 -4.94 3.70 5.45
C ARG A 172 -5.41 2.35 4.96
N HIS A 173 -6.72 2.21 4.77
CA HIS A 173 -7.28 1.04 4.10
C HIS A 173 -7.14 1.19 2.57
N PRO A 174 -7.13 0.08 1.82
CA PRO A 174 -7.25 0.13 0.36
C PRO A 174 -8.63 0.63 -0.06
N ASP A 175 -8.78 1.09 -1.30
CA ASP A 175 -10.07 1.43 -1.91
C ASP A 175 -10.84 0.16 -2.32
N PHE A 176 -10.11 -0.86 -2.78
CA PHE A 176 -10.67 -2.17 -3.13
C PHE A 176 -9.80 -3.31 -2.60
N VAL A 177 -10.44 -4.39 -2.17
CA VAL A 177 -9.81 -5.65 -1.83
C VAL A 177 -10.36 -6.74 -2.74
N VAL A 178 -9.49 -7.45 -3.44
CA VAL A 178 -9.87 -8.62 -4.23
C VAL A 178 -9.41 -9.86 -3.49
N ALA A 179 -10.37 -10.73 -3.16
CA ALA A 179 -10.11 -12.03 -2.54
C ALA A 179 -10.58 -13.16 -3.45
N ARG A 180 -9.98 -14.35 -3.29
CA ARG A 180 -10.36 -15.58 -3.99
C ARG A 180 -10.77 -16.64 -2.98
N LYS A 181 -11.78 -17.43 -3.34
CA LYS A 181 -12.24 -18.53 -2.49
C LYS A 181 -11.20 -19.66 -2.51
N ARG A 182 -10.69 -20.03 -1.33
CA ARG A 182 -9.81 -21.17 -1.11
C ARG A 182 -10.46 -22.10 -0.09
N GLY A 183 -11.11 -23.14 -0.58
CA GLY A 183 -11.95 -24.00 0.24
C GLY A 183 -13.15 -23.23 0.78
N GLN A 184 -13.25 -23.12 2.11
CA GLN A 184 -14.33 -22.37 2.78
C GLN A 184 -13.95 -20.91 3.11
N PHE A 185 -12.73 -20.49 2.82
CA PHE A 185 -12.23 -19.17 3.24
C PHE A 185 -11.93 -18.26 2.06
N TRP A 186 -12.06 -16.95 2.28
CA TRP A 186 -11.60 -15.92 1.34
C TRP A 186 -10.14 -15.60 1.60
N GLN A 187 -9.30 -15.71 0.58
CA GLN A 187 -7.91 -15.32 0.64
C GLN A 187 -7.71 -14.01 -0.14
N VAL A 188 -7.29 -12.95 0.56
CA VAL A 188 -6.91 -11.69 -0.08
C VAL A 188 -5.76 -11.94 -1.07
N ARG A 189 -5.95 -11.45 -2.30
CA ARG A 189 -4.98 -11.56 -3.38
C ARG A 189 -4.42 -10.21 -3.78
N GLU A 190 -5.30 -9.22 -3.95
CA GLU A 190 -4.91 -7.88 -4.39
C GLU A 190 -5.56 -6.82 -3.52
N LYS A 191 -4.84 -5.72 -3.31
CA LYS A 191 -5.28 -4.52 -2.59
C LYS A 191 -5.00 -3.32 -3.48
N VAL A 192 -6.05 -2.59 -3.84
CA VAL A 192 -5.95 -1.40 -4.68
C VAL A 192 -6.00 -0.18 -3.80
N PHE A 193 -4.99 0.68 -3.90
CA PHE A 193 -4.93 1.97 -3.23
C PHE A 193 -4.90 3.09 -4.26
N ASP A 194 -5.26 4.30 -3.83
CA ASP A 194 -5.21 5.52 -4.64
C ASP A 194 -6.01 5.39 -5.95
N TYR A 195 -7.14 4.68 -5.90
CA TYR A 195 -7.94 4.35 -7.07
C TYR A 195 -8.64 5.61 -7.63
N GLN A 196 -8.42 5.89 -8.92
CA GLN A 196 -8.97 7.07 -9.63
C GLN A 196 -9.86 6.70 -10.83
N GLY A 197 -10.29 5.45 -10.96
CA GLY A 197 -11.06 4.96 -12.11
C GLY A 197 -12.57 5.05 -11.95
N ARG A 198 -13.31 4.50 -12.93
CA ARG A 198 -14.77 4.64 -13.06
C ARG A 198 -15.59 3.95 -11.95
N PHE A 199 -15.00 2.98 -11.25
CA PHE A 199 -15.66 2.29 -10.14
C PHE A 199 -15.66 3.15 -8.87
N ARG A 200 -15.07 4.36 -8.91
CA ARG A 200 -15.06 5.33 -7.82
C ARG A 200 -16.40 6.07 -7.86
N ARG A 201 -17.28 5.79 -6.90
CA ARG A 201 -18.58 6.49 -6.78
C ARG A 201 -18.61 7.63 -5.76
N ALA A 202 -17.47 8.03 -5.19
CA ALA A 202 -17.42 9.10 -4.18
C ALA A 202 -17.06 10.47 -4.80
N ASN A 203 -18.06 11.10 -5.41
CA ASN A 203 -18.35 12.55 -5.49
C ASN A 203 -19.67 12.82 -6.26
N GLN A 204 -20.65 11.90 -6.24
CA GLN A 204 -22.04 12.30 -6.49
C GLN A 204 -22.58 12.88 -5.18
N LEU A 205 -22.21 14.13 -4.92
CA LEU A 205 -23.09 15.02 -4.17
C LEU A 205 -24.35 15.16 -5.04
N THR A 206 -25.44 14.51 -4.64
CA THR A 206 -26.78 15.03 -4.95
C THR A 206 -26.97 16.36 -4.24
#